data_AF-S4NLK0-F1
#
_entry.id   AF-S4NLK0-F1
#
_cell.length_a   1.000
_cell.length_b   1.000
_cell.length_c   1.000
_cell.angle_alpha   90.00
_cell.angle_beta   90.00
_cell.angle_gamma   90.00
#
_symmetry.space_group_name_H-M   'P 1'
#
loop_
_entity.id
_entity.type
_entity.pdbx_description
1 polymer ?
#
loop_
_entity_poly.entity_id
_entity_poly.type
_entity_poly.pdbx_seq_one_letter_code
_entity_poly.pdbx_strand_id
1 'polypeptide(L)'
;MLEKKPKSGFKRLLGITAATIFVVEAAGFAVSYGLWYKLNSERDFRLYMHKNYNWVLEGYYTLGEKVGGHKTRELDHKVWTNEGKL
;
A
#
# COMPACT_ATOMS: atom_id res chain seq x y z
N MET A 1 43.93 33.03 0.20
CA MET A 1 43.54 31.69 0.69
C MET A 1 42.02 31.66 0.82
N LEU A 2 41.33 30.72 0.17
CA LEU A 2 39.86 30.64 0.25
C LEU A 2 39.46 30.04 1.62
N GLU A 3 38.79 30.86 2.43
CA GLU A 3 38.36 30.49 3.77
C GLU A 3 37.15 29.53 3.68
N LYS A 4 37.38 28.26 3.98
CA LYS A 4 36.35 27.22 3.88
C LYS A 4 35.46 27.28 5.12
N LYS A 5 34.40 28.10 5.08
CA LYS A 5 33.39 28.11 6.15
C LYS A 5 32.77 26.72 6.32
N PRO A 6 32.79 26.12 7.53
CA PRO A 6 32.18 24.82 7.75
C PRO A 6 30.68 24.93 7.47
N LYS A 7 30.15 24.05 6.61
CA LYS A 7 28.70 23.96 6.37
C LYS A 7 28.02 23.73 7.73
N SER A 8 27.09 24.62 8.10
CA SER A 8 26.35 24.57 9.36
C SER A 8 25.76 23.17 9.59
N GLY A 9 26.09 22.56 10.73
CA GLY A 9 25.63 21.20 11.08
C GLY A 9 24.10 21.06 11.03
N PHE A 10 23.37 22.14 11.27
CA PHE A 10 21.92 22.22 11.14
C PHE A 10 21.42 21.99 9.71
N LYS A 11 22.10 22.54 8.69
CA LYS A 11 21.75 22.30 7.27
C LYS A 11 22.02 20.85 6.85
N ARG A 12 23.01 20.20 7.46
CA ARG A 12 23.32 18.78 7.20
C ARG A 12 22.26 17.87 7.82
N LEU A 13 21.82 18.15 9.05
CA LEU A 13 20.75 17.41 9.71
C LEU A 13 19.42 17.54 8.95
N LEU A 14 19.03 18.76 8.56
CA LEU A 14 17.82 18.98 7.75
C LEU A 14 17.82 18.24 6.42
N GLY A 15 18.97 18.19 5.74
CA GLY A 15 19.11 17.43 4.49
C GLY A 15 18.91 15.93 4.68
N ILE A 16 19.42 15.37 5.78
CA ILE A 16 19.24 13.95 6.11
C ILE A 16 17.78 13.67 6.49
N THR A 17 17.16 14.47 7.35
CA THR A 17 15.77 14.26 7.76
C THR A 17 14.81 14.34 6.59
N ALA A 18 15.00 15.31 5.69
CA ALA A 18 14.18 15.43 4.48
C ALA A 18 14.36 14.21 3.56
N ALA A 19 15.60 13.79 3.31
CA ALA A 19 15.86 12.60 2.50
C ALA A 19 15.25 11.34 3.11
N THR A 20 15.31 11.17 4.43
CA THR A 20 14.68 10.04 5.13
C THR A 20 13.17 10.04 4.95
N ILE A 21 12.51 11.20 5.09
CA ILE A 21 11.06 11.30 4.86
C ILE A 21 10.71 10.88 3.43
N PHE A 22 11.45 11.36 2.42
CA PHE A 22 11.24 10.96 1.03
C PHE A 22 11.40 9.45 0.81
N VAL A 23 12.41 8.83 1.42
CA VAL A 23 12.64 7.38 1.30
C VAL A 23 11.51 6.60 1.96
N VAL A 24 11.05 7.04 3.14
CA VAL A 24 9.94 6.40 3.86
C VAL A 24 8.65 6.53 3.04
N GLU A 25 8.36 7.71 2.49
CA GLU A 25 7.18 7.96 1.66
C GLU A 25 7.22 7.08 0.39
N ALA A 26 8.36 7.03 -0.29
CA ALA A 26 8.54 6.22 -1.49
C ALA A 26 8.37 4.73 -1.19
N ALA A 27 8.91 4.25 -0.06
CA ALA A 27 8.73 2.87 0.38
C ALA A 27 7.26 2.57 0.70
N GLY A 28 6.58 3.46 1.43
CA GLY A 28 5.16 3.34 1.74
C GLY A 28 4.29 3.29 0.48
N PHE A 29 4.59 4.15 -0.50
CA PHE A 29 3.90 4.15 -1.79
C PHE A 29 4.15 2.85 -2.58
N ALA A 30 5.39 2.37 -2.64
CA ALA A 30 5.74 1.13 -3.32
C ALA A 30 5.04 -0.09 -2.70
N VAL A 31 5.00 -0.18 -1.37
CA VAL A 31 4.30 -1.26 -0.65
C VAL A 31 2.80 -1.18 -0.91
N SER A 32 2.21 0.02 -0.82
CA SER A 32 0.77 0.23 -1.05
C SER A 32 0.37 -0.17 -2.47
N TYR A 33 1.15 0.24 -3.47
CA TYR A 33 0.92 -0.14 -4.86
C TYR A 33 1.11 -1.63 -5.09
N GLY A 34 2.15 -2.24 -4.50
CA GLY A 34 2.39 -3.68 -4.57
C GLY A 34 1.23 -4.50 -3.99
N LEU A 35 0.69 -4.08 -2.84
CA LEU A 35 -0.51 -4.69 -2.24
C LEU A 35 -1.72 -4.54 -3.17
N TRP A 36 -1.96 -3.34 -3.69
CA TRP A 36 -3.06 -3.09 -4.62
C TRP A 36 -2.94 -3.95 -5.89
N TYR A 37 -1.74 -4.05 -6.47
CA TYR A 37 -1.47 -4.87 -7.64
C TYR A 37 -1.75 -6.34 -7.37
N LYS A 38 -1.25 -6.88 -6.26
CA LYS A 38 -1.51 -8.27 -5.84
C LYS A 38 -3.00 -8.55 -5.61
N LEU A 39 -3.71 -7.63 -4.92
CA LEU A 39 -5.16 -7.74 -4.71
C LEU A 39 -5.96 -7.70 -6.01
N ASN A 40 -5.51 -6.91 -6.99
CA ASN A 40 -6.17 -6.79 -8.27
C ASN A 40 -5.92 -7.99 -9.19
N SER A 41 -4.71 -8.56 -9.16
CA SER A 41 -4.30 -9.67 -10.02
C SER A 41 -4.70 -11.05 -9.51
N GLU A 42 -4.62 -11.31 -8.20
CA GLU A 42 -4.77 -12.67 -7.65
C GLU A 42 -5.95 -12.79 -6.67
N ARG A 43 -6.91 -13.65 -7.01
CA ARG A 43 -8.08 -13.91 -6.16
C ARG A 43 -7.75 -14.74 -4.91
N ASP A 44 -6.80 -15.68 -4.99
CA ASP A 44 -6.36 -16.44 -3.80
C ASP A 44 -5.61 -15.54 -2.80
N PHE A 45 -4.89 -14.53 -3.28
CA PHE A 45 -4.31 -13.50 -2.40
C PHE A 45 -5.41 -12.69 -1.71
N ARG A 46 -6.49 -12.31 -2.42
CA ARG A 46 -7.67 -11.69 -1.78
C ARG A 46 -8.28 -12.59 -0.70
N LEU A 47 -8.36 -13.90 -0.93
CA LEU A 47 -8.86 -14.84 0.09
C LEU A 47 -7.92 -14.91 1.31
N TYR A 48 -6.60 -14.94 1.10
CA TYR A 48 -5.63 -14.88 2.19
C TYR A 48 -5.82 -13.60 3.02
N MET A 49 -5.98 -12.46 2.34
CA MET A 49 -6.23 -11.18 2.99
C MET A 49 -7.58 -11.16 3.71
N HIS A 50 -8.62 -11.79 3.17
CA HIS A 50 -9.90 -11.95 3.85
C HIS A 50 -9.74 -12.69 5.20
N LYS A 51 -8.92 -13.75 5.24
CA LYS A 51 -8.70 -14.57 6.44
C LYS A 51 -7.79 -13.91 7.48
N ASN A 52 -6.76 -13.16 7.06
CA ASN A 52 -5.74 -12.63 7.97
C ASN A 52 -5.86 -11.11 8.23
N TYR A 53 -6.30 -10.35 7.23
CA TYR A 53 -6.28 -8.88 7.22
C TYR A 53 -7.55 -8.30 6.58
N ASN A 54 -8.71 -8.71 7.10
CA ASN A 54 -10.00 -8.36 6.50
C ASN A 54 -10.18 -6.83 6.33
N TRP A 55 -9.72 -6.04 7.30
CA TRP A 55 -9.78 -4.58 7.24
C TRP A 55 -9.09 -3.96 6.01
N VAL A 56 -7.98 -4.55 5.52
CA VAL A 56 -7.29 -4.08 4.30
C VAL A 56 -8.14 -4.39 3.08
N LEU A 57 -8.69 -5.60 3.03
CA LEU A 57 -9.50 -6.06 1.91
C LEU A 57 -10.83 -5.30 1.83
N GLU A 58 -11.46 -5.01 2.97
CA GLU A 58 -12.63 -4.15 3.04
C GLU A 58 -12.36 -2.76 2.48
N GLY A 59 -11.24 -2.14 2.88
CA GLY A 59 -10.81 -0.87 2.30
C GLY A 59 -10.65 -0.94 0.79
N TYR A 60 -10.00 -1.99 0.27
CA TYR A 60 -9.88 -2.22 -1.17
C TYR A 60 -11.25 -2.33 -1.86
N TYR A 61 -12.19 -3.10 -1.29
CA TYR A 61 -13.53 -3.22 -1.86
C TYR A 61 -14.30 -1.90 -1.81
N THR A 62 -14.30 -1.20 -0.68
CA THR A 62 -15.00 0.09 -0.55
C THR A 62 -14.44 1.14 -1.50
N LEU A 63 -13.12 1.16 -1.72
CA LEU A 63 -12.50 2.03 -2.72
C LEU A 63 -12.92 1.64 -4.13
N GLY A 64 -12.90 0.35 -4.48
CA GLY A 64 -13.34 -0.14 -5.79
C GLY A 64 -14.82 0.13 -6.07
N GLU A 65 -15.68 -0.01 -5.05
CA GLU A 65 -17.11 0.30 -5.12
C GLU A 65 -17.33 1.80 -5.36
N LYS A 66 -16.60 2.67 -4.66
CA LYS A 66 -16.72 4.14 -4.82
C LYS A 66 -16.14 4.65 -6.13
N VAL A 67 -15.04 4.09 -6.60
CA VAL A 67 -14.32 4.57 -7.79
C VAL A 67 -14.90 3.98 -9.08
N GLY A 68 -15.34 2.72 -9.07
CA GLY A 68 -15.73 1.99 -10.28
C GLY A 68 -17.05 1.24 -10.21
N GLY A 69 -17.79 1.32 -9.10
CA GLY A 69 -19.09 0.62 -8.95
C GLY A 69 -18.99 -0.91 -9.07
N HIS A 70 -17.79 -1.47 -8.96
CA HIS A 70 -17.56 -2.89 -9.19
C HIS A 70 -18.00 -3.73 -7.98
N LYS A 71 -18.86 -4.72 -8.22
CA LYS A 71 -19.32 -5.72 -7.23
C LYS A 71 -18.31 -6.85 -6.99
N THR A 72 -17.01 -6.53 -6.96
CA THR A 72 -15.93 -7.54 -6.84
C THR A 72 -16.05 -8.35 -5.55
N ARG A 73 -16.53 -7.74 -4.45
CA ARG A 73 -16.79 -8.41 -3.17
C ARG A 73 -17.79 -9.56 -3.32
N GLU A 74 -18.94 -9.29 -3.94
CA GLU A 74 -20.02 -10.28 -4.13
C GLU A 74 -19.55 -11.44 -5.00
N LEU A 75 -18.79 -11.15 -6.07
CA LEU A 75 -18.23 -12.15 -6.97
C LEU A 75 -17.22 -13.05 -6.26
N ASP A 76 -16.31 -12.46 -5.48
CA ASP A 76 -15.31 -13.22 -4.73
C ASP A 76 -15.98 -14.12 -3.69
N HIS A 77 -16.94 -13.58 -2.92
CA HIS A 77 -17.66 -14.36 -1.91
C HIS A 77 -18.42 -15.54 -2.54
N LYS A 78 -19.13 -15.31 -3.65
CA LYS A 78 -19.84 -16.38 -4.37
C LYS A 78 -18.89 -17.48 -4.82
N VAL A 79 -17.72 -17.11 -5.36
CA VAL A 79 -16.72 -18.09 -5.78
C VAL A 79 -16.17 -18.86 -4.59
N TRP A 80 -15.77 -18.18 -3.52
CA TRP A 80 -15.17 -18.84 -2.36
C TRP A 80 -16.15 -19.76 -1.64
N THR A 81 -17.44 -19.40 -1.56
CA THR A 81 -18.50 -20.28 -1.06
C THR A 81 -18.67 -21.51 -1.96
N ASN A 82 -18.71 -21.32 -3.29
CA ASN A 82 -18.83 -22.44 -4.24
C ASN A 82 -17.61 -23.37 -4.23
N GLU A 83 -16.42 -22.84 -3.98
CA GLU A 83 -15.18 -23.61 -3.86
C GLU A 83 -15.00 -24.24 -2.45
N GLY A 84 -15.92 -23.99 -1.50
CA GLY A 84 -15.84 -24.47 -0.11
C GLY A 84 -14.65 -23.90 0.68
N LYS A 85 -14.17 -22.70 0.29
CA LYS A 85 -13.02 -22.02 0.91
C LYS A 85 -13.40 -21.06 2.04
N LEU A 86 -14.69 -20.72 2.12
CA LEU A 86 -15.39 -20.03 3.22
C LEU A 86 -16.22 -21.05 3.99
#